data_AF-B3GS91-F1
#
_entry.id   AF-B3GS91-F1
#
_cell.length_a   1.000
_cell.length_b   1.000
_cell.length_c   1.000
_cell.angle_alpha   90.00
_cell.angle_beta   90.00
_cell.angle_gamma   90.00
#
_symmetry.space_group_name_H-M   'P 1'
#
loop_
_entity.id
_entity.type
_entity.pdbx_description
1 polymer ?
#
loop_
_entity_poly.entity_id
_entity_poly.type
_entity_poly.pdbx_seq_one_letter_code
_entity_poly.pdbx_strand_id
1 'polypeptide(L)'
;DYEVAMADMLLHGFPVGGNANNIFPALRSDQVMIGLPAPPAAAPSGGYISPTEMKKALDYIIKGIPFGGKYKLSNQSGYPAFRGLM
;
A
#
# COMPACT_ATOMS: atom_id res chain seq x y z
N ASP A 1 5.49 1.04 -7.15
CA ASP A 1 4.92 1.97 -6.14
C ASP A 1 3.39 1.91 -6.13
N TYR A 2 2.79 1.05 -6.95
CA TYR A 2 1.37 0.75 -6.96
C TYR A 2 0.87 0.20 -5.61
N GLU A 3 1.68 -0.64 -4.98
CA GLU A 3 1.46 -1.34 -3.72
C GLU A 3 1.33 -0.33 -2.57
N VAL A 4 2.20 0.70 -2.60
CA VAL A 4 2.14 1.85 -1.70
C VAL A 4 0.84 2.61 -1.93
N ALA A 5 0.51 2.93 -3.18
CA ALA A 5 -0.69 3.70 -3.52
C ALA A 5 -1.99 3.02 -3.08
N MET A 6 -2.13 1.72 -3.32
CA MET A 6 -3.35 0.98 -2.98
C MET A 6 -3.50 0.78 -1.47
N ALA A 7 -2.40 0.52 -0.74
CA ALA A 7 -2.45 0.44 0.71
C ALA A 7 -2.75 1.80 1.36
N ASP A 8 -2.19 2.88 0.83
CA ASP A 8 -2.35 4.23 1.38
C ASP A 8 -3.81 4.70 1.33
N MET A 9 -4.58 4.29 0.32
CA MET A 9 -6.02 4.56 0.29
C MET A 9 -6.75 4.03 1.54
N LEU A 10 -6.39 2.84 2.03
CA LEU A 10 -7.00 2.28 3.25
C LEU A 10 -6.39 2.86 4.53
N LEU A 11 -5.09 3.19 4.51
CA LEU A 11 -4.37 3.76 5.66
C LEU A 11 -4.72 5.23 5.92
N HIS A 12 -5.11 5.97 4.88
CA HIS A 12 -5.40 7.40 4.95
C HIS A 12 -6.88 7.73 4.72
N GLY A 13 -7.61 6.85 4.02
CA GLY A 13 -8.95 7.17 3.52
C GLY A 13 -8.89 7.97 2.22
N PHE A 14 -10.02 8.03 1.51
CA PHE A 14 -10.11 8.63 0.17
C PHE A 14 -11.53 9.10 -0.20
N PRO A 15 -11.68 10.06 -1.12
CA PRO A 15 -12.98 10.45 -1.65
C PRO A 15 -13.56 9.39 -2.59
N VAL A 16 -14.79 8.96 -2.33
CA VAL A 16 -15.48 7.95 -3.13
C VAL A 16 -16.07 8.61 -4.38
N GLY A 17 -15.77 8.04 -5.55
CA GLY A 17 -16.33 8.50 -6.84
C GLY A 17 -15.98 9.95 -7.20
N GLY A 18 -14.85 10.48 -6.70
CA GLY A 18 -14.45 11.86 -6.92
C GLY A 18 -15.26 12.90 -6.13
N ASN A 19 -16.14 12.47 -5.21
CA ASN A 19 -16.93 13.36 -4.37
C ASN A 19 -16.19 13.67 -3.06
N ALA A 20 -15.70 14.90 -2.92
CA ALA A 20 -15.00 15.36 -1.71
C ALA A 20 -15.88 15.39 -0.44
N ASN A 21 -17.21 15.37 -0.60
CA ASN A 21 -18.15 15.31 0.52
C ASN A 21 -18.48 13.87 0.95
N ASN A 22 -17.97 12.87 0.24
CA ASN A 22 -18.19 11.45 0.54
C ASN A 22 -16.84 10.74 0.72
N ILE A 23 -16.31 10.78 1.94
CA ILE A 23 -15.00 10.24 2.27
C ILE A 23 -15.15 8.84 2.88
N PHE A 24 -14.44 7.86 2.32
CA PHE A 24 -14.19 6.59 2.99
C PHE A 24 -13.13 6.82 4.09
N PRO A 25 -13.41 6.51 5.37
CA PRO A 25 -12.50 6.81 6.46
C PRO A 25 -11.28 5.88 6.46
N ALA A 26 -10.16 6.37 7.00
CA ALA A 26 -8.98 5.56 7.27
C ALA A 26 -9.30 4.38 8.20
N LEU A 27 -8.66 3.24 7.94
CA LEU A 27 -8.58 2.15 8.90
C LEU A 27 -7.35 2.34 9.80
N ARG A 28 -7.32 1.64 10.95
CA ARG A 28 -6.08 1.56 11.73
C ARG A 28 -5.05 0.79 10.91
N SER A 29 -3.78 1.19 10.99
CA SER A 29 -2.70 0.52 10.25
C SER A 29 -2.61 -0.98 10.53
N ASP A 30 -2.92 -1.39 11.76
CA ASP A 30 -2.95 -2.79 12.19
C ASP A 30 -4.09 -3.65 11.59
N GLN A 31 -5.00 -3.02 10.84
CA GLN A 31 -6.08 -3.67 10.08
C GLN A 31 -5.76 -3.79 8.59
N VAL A 32 -4.67 -3.18 8.10
CA VAL A 32 -4.35 -3.13 6.67
C VAL A 32 -3.19 -4.06 6.35
N MET A 33 -3.42 -4.95 5.38
CA MET A 33 -2.43 -5.87 4.80
C MET A 33 -2.47 -5.78 3.27
N ILE A 34 -1.43 -6.24 2.59
CA ILE A 34 -1.41 -6.40 1.12
C ILE A 34 -1.43 -7.89 0.78
N GLY A 35 -2.37 -8.27 -0.09
CA GLY A 35 -2.44 -9.63 -0.66
C GLY A 35 -1.59 -9.77 -1.91
N LEU A 36 -0.73 -10.79 -1.99
CA LEU A 36 0.15 -11.02 -3.15
C LEU A 36 0.18 -12.49 -3.57
N PRO A 37 0.29 -12.78 -4.88
CA PRO A 37 0.56 -14.14 -5.34
C PRO A 37 1.99 -14.53 -4.98
N ALA A 38 2.17 -15.70 -4.33
CA ALA A 38 3.48 -16.18 -3.92
C ALA A 38 4.38 -16.52 -5.13
N PRO A 39 3.89 -17.28 -6.14
CA PRO A 39 4.54 -17.40 -7.44
C PRO A 39 3.77 -16.69 -8.56
N PRO A 40 4.41 -16.36 -9.70
CA PRO A 40 3.73 -15.83 -10.89
C PRO A 40 2.54 -16.68 -11.36
N ALA A 41 2.66 -18.01 -11.28
CA ALA A 41 1.60 -18.93 -11.71
C ALA A 41 0.33 -18.88 -10.86
N ALA A 42 0.39 -18.35 -9.62
CA ALA A 42 -0.80 -18.20 -8.77
C ALA A 42 -1.71 -17.05 -9.22
N ALA A 43 -1.21 -16.14 -10.05
CA ALA A 43 -2.00 -15.09 -10.69
C ALA A 43 -1.61 -14.98 -12.17
N PRO A 44 -2.18 -15.83 -13.05
CA PRO A 44 -1.79 -15.91 -14.47
C PRO A 44 -1.95 -14.61 -15.25
N SER A 45 -2.82 -13.71 -14.78
CA SER A 45 -3.06 -12.38 -15.37
C SER A 45 -2.12 -11.28 -14.85
N GLY A 46 -1.13 -11.64 -14.01
CA GLY A 46 -0.20 -10.70 -13.38
C GLY A 46 -0.50 -10.40 -11.92
N GLY A 47 0.34 -9.59 -11.29
CA GLY A 47 0.23 -9.21 -9.87
C GLY A 47 1.37 -9.74 -8.98
N TYR A 48 2.21 -10.64 -9.49
CA TYR A 48 3.46 -10.99 -8.81
C TYR A 48 4.44 -9.82 -8.82
N ILE A 49 5.05 -9.56 -7.67
CA ILE A 49 6.12 -8.59 -7.47
C ILE A 49 7.32 -9.31 -6.86
N SER A 50 8.53 -8.96 -7.33
CA SER A 50 9.74 -9.56 -6.76
C SER A 50 9.90 -9.16 -5.28
N PRO A 51 10.49 -10.03 -4.44
CA PRO A 51 10.75 -9.68 -3.04
C PRO A 51 11.58 -8.41 -2.87
N THR A 52 12.50 -8.12 -3.80
CA THR A 52 13.32 -6.91 -3.79
C THR A 52 12.47 -5.65 -3.95
N GLU A 53 11.55 -5.63 -4.91
CA GLU A 53 10.67 -4.48 -5.12
C GLU A 53 9.61 -4.36 -4.01
N MET A 54 9.08 -5.48 -3.52
CA MET A 54 8.11 -5.44 -2.43
C MET A 54 8.71 -4.93 -1.11
N LYS A 55 9.99 -5.24 -0.83
CA LYS A 55 10.69 -4.68 0.33
C LYS A 55 10.82 -3.16 0.27
N LYS A 56 11.06 -2.59 -0.92
CA LYS A 56 11.06 -1.12 -1.10
C LYS A 56 9.69 -0.53 -0.76
N ALA A 57 8.61 -1.15 -1.24
CA ALA A 57 7.26 -0.74 -0.91
C ALA A 57 6.97 -0.84 0.60
N LEU A 58 7.38 -1.94 1.25
CA LEU A 58 7.24 -2.12 2.70
C LEU A 58 8.04 -1.08 3.49
N ASP A 59 9.30 -0.81 3.13
CA ASP A 59 10.10 0.22 3.79
C ASP A 59 9.46 1.61 3.64
N TYR A 60 8.85 1.90 2.49
CA TYR A 60 8.14 3.16 2.32
C TYR A 60 6.87 3.22 3.17
N ILE A 61 6.02 2.19 3.11
CA ILE A 61 4.76 2.14 3.88
C ILE A 61 5.04 2.17 5.39
N ILE A 62 5.95 1.33 5.88
CA ILE A 62 6.15 1.11 7.33
C ILE A 62 7.03 2.21 7.94
N LYS A 63 8.11 2.59 7.24
CA LYS A 63 9.16 3.46 7.79
C LYS A 63 9.20 4.85 7.16
N GLY A 64 8.36 5.13 6.15
CA GLY A 64 8.37 6.40 5.44
C GLY A 64 9.59 6.62 4.54
N ILE A 65 10.36 5.58 4.19
CA ILE A 65 11.59 5.71 3.39
C ILE A 65 11.24 5.62 1.89
N PRO A 66 11.28 6.73 1.12
CA PRO A 66 10.97 6.69 -0.31
C PRO A 66 12.09 6.00 -1.10
N PHE A 67 11.73 5.39 -2.24
CA PHE A 67 12.66 4.64 -3.09
C PHE A 67 12.77 5.18 -4.53
N GLY A 68 12.40 6.45 -4.75
CA GLY A 68 12.43 7.08 -6.09
C GLY A 68 11.26 6.72 -7.00
N GLY A 69 10.16 6.19 -6.44
CA GLY A 69 8.89 6.03 -7.14
C GLY A 69 8.21 7.37 -7.46
N LYS A 70 7.09 7.32 -8.19
CA LYS A 70 6.27 8.49 -8.54
C LYS A 70 5.21 8.80 -7.47
N TYR A 71 4.72 7.77 -6.78
CA TYR A 71 3.72 7.93 -5.73
C TYR A 71 4.32 8.53 -4.47
N LYS A 72 3.57 9.45 -3.84
CA LYS A 72 3.93 10.07 -2.57
C LYS A 72 2.97 9.59 -1.49
N LEU A 73 3.50 8.90 -0.48
CA LEU A 73 2.73 8.44 0.67
C LEU A 73 2.13 9.63 1.43
N SER A 74 0.86 9.51 1.81
CA SER A 74 0.08 10.54 2.48
C SER A 74 0.70 10.96 3.81
N ASN A 75 1.11 10.00 4.64
CA ASN A 75 1.92 10.23 5.83
C ASN A 75 3.41 10.01 5.53
N GLN A 76 4.19 11.08 5.50
CA GLN A 76 5.62 11.05 5.16
C GLN A 76 6.47 10.26 6.18
N SER A 77 5.99 10.09 7.42
CA SER A 77 6.68 9.29 8.44
C SER A 77 6.34 7.80 8.37
N GLY A 78 5.44 7.39 7.48
CA GLY A 78 4.99 6.00 7.34
C GLY A 78 3.95 5.55 8.37
N TYR A 79 3.65 4.25 8.34
CA TYR A 79 2.64 3.56 9.13
C TYR A 79 3.28 2.34 9.84
N PRO A 80 3.96 2.53 10.98
CA PRO A 80 4.76 1.47 11.62
C PRO A 80 3.96 0.23 12.05
N ALA A 81 2.66 0.40 12.32
CA ALA A 81 1.76 -0.68 12.72
C ALA A 81 1.07 -1.39 11.53
N PHE A 82 1.48 -1.12 10.28
CA PHE A 82 0.98 -1.83 9.10
C PHE A 82 1.13 -3.35 9.29
N ARG A 83 0.05 -4.09 9.02
CA ARG A 83 -0.11 -5.44 9.56
C ARG A 83 0.70 -6.51 8.83
N GLY A 84 0.98 -6.33 7.54
CA GLY A 84 1.86 -7.22 6.78
C GLY A 84 1.30 -7.71 5.45
N LEU A 85 1.64 -8.95 5.09
CA LEU A 85 1.33 -9.58 3.81
C LEU A 85 0.43 -10.82 3.99
N MET A 86 -0.43 -11.04 3.01
CA MET A 86 -1.26 -12.25 2.84
C MET A 86 -0.95 -12.91 1.51
#